data_AF-A0A3N2HXG9-F1
#
_entry.id   AF-A0A3N2HXG9-F1
#
_cell.length_a   1.000
_cell.length_b   1.000
_cell.length_c   1.000
_cell.angle_alpha   90.00
_cell.angle_beta   90.00
_cell.angle_gamma   90.00
#
_symmetry.space_group_name_H-M   'P 1'
#
loop_
_entity.id
_entity.type
_entity.pdbx_description
1 polymer ?
#
loop_
_entity_poly.entity_id
_entity_poly.type
_entity_poly.pdbx_seq_one_letter_code
_entity_poly.pdbx_strand_id
1 'polypeptide(L)'
;MSVGRKAGETTATLGAQLAGRERGTCLAIDWPTGLVTVNIGGGQQAMPMTGIAPAVGDQVWVGYLAGEPLCLGPLAKSAQGTITSAPAGGKVGVRGDDGGTYSLPFNFDHTEFATNQRVAIDWQSGSVAYRLSSDSTIVDPVAPPPVAAQRQTREFVPIGSGSFYESSGTWTKNDVWCSDTLLGCYFYGTQIADTIPDTARIVSVTLSVIETTNRFPSALATIGTHGLAGRTGAPTIANAVAVPNGSGGKTLPTAFGDRLKTGEQLGIGTNHGGLHVYAVAPDSGRLIITYDL
;
A
#
# COMPACT_ATOMS: atom_id res chain seq x y z
N MET A 1 -21.26 -51.20 34.56
CA MET A 1 -21.58 -49.97 33.81
C MET A 1 -20.30 -49.51 33.12
N SER A 2 -20.36 -49.41 31.80
CA SER A 2 -19.23 -49.11 30.90
C SER A 2 -18.93 -47.62 30.92
N VAL A 3 -17.66 -47.24 31.12
CA VAL A 3 -17.18 -45.87 30.95
C VAL A 3 -16.51 -45.79 29.57
N GLY A 4 -17.25 -45.28 28.60
CA GLY A 4 -16.77 -45.06 27.24
C GLY A 4 -15.75 -43.92 27.20
N ARG A 5 -14.50 -44.23 26.84
CA ARG A 5 -13.53 -43.23 26.36
C ARG A 5 -13.87 -42.92 24.90
N LYS A 6 -14.27 -41.67 24.62
CA LYS A 6 -14.29 -41.14 23.26
C LYS A 6 -12.85 -40.82 22.84
N ALA A 7 -12.38 -41.56 21.83
CA ALA A 7 -11.30 -41.14 20.96
C ALA A 7 -11.89 -40.25 19.86
N GLY A 8 -11.31 -39.08 19.64
CA GLY A 8 -11.68 -38.19 18.55
C GLY A 8 -11.12 -36.78 18.77
N GLU A 9 -10.46 -36.25 17.74
CA GLU A 9 -9.96 -34.87 17.58
C GLU A 9 -8.50 -34.60 18.00
N THR A 10 -7.58 -35.40 17.48
CA THR A 10 -6.22 -34.94 17.11
C THR A 10 -6.23 -34.53 15.64
N THR A 11 -6.47 -33.24 15.34
CA THR A 11 -5.97 -32.50 14.15
C THR A 11 -6.74 -31.18 13.98
N ALA A 12 -6.43 -30.13 14.75
CA ALA A 12 -6.72 -28.74 14.38
C ALA A 12 -6.16 -27.74 15.41
N THR A 13 -4.84 -27.53 15.46
CA THR A 13 -4.23 -26.21 15.83
C THR A 13 -2.69 -26.25 15.76
N LEU A 14 -2.13 -26.61 14.59
CA LEU A 14 -0.73 -26.29 14.30
C LEU A 14 -0.57 -24.95 13.55
N GLY A 15 -1.69 -24.29 13.23
CA GLY A 15 -1.70 -23.01 12.48
C GLY A 15 -1.84 -21.74 13.30
N ALA A 16 -1.91 -21.80 14.64
CA ALA A 16 -2.27 -20.66 15.49
C ALA A 16 -1.20 -20.18 16.49
N GLN A 17 0.04 -20.69 16.46
CA GLN A 17 1.08 -20.32 17.45
C GLN A 17 2.37 -19.75 16.85
N LEU A 18 2.24 -18.84 15.88
CA LEU A 18 3.31 -17.89 15.55
C LEU A 18 2.86 -16.42 15.71
N ALA A 19 1.70 -16.19 16.35
CA ALA A 19 1.07 -14.87 16.44
C ALA A 19 1.63 -13.95 17.55
N GLY A 20 2.70 -14.33 18.24
CA GLY A 20 3.32 -13.49 19.27
C GLY A 20 4.83 -13.67 19.26
N ARG A 21 5.54 -12.91 18.43
CA ARG A 21 6.97 -12.70 18.61
C ARG A 21 7.16 -11.43 19.41
N GLU A 22 7.59 -11.57 20.65
CA GLU A 22 7.89 -10.46 21.52
C GLU A 22 9.40 -10.25 21.61
N ARG A 23 9.82 -9.04 21.96
CA ARG A 23 11.22 -8.72 22.23
C ARG A 23 11.44 -8.69 23.73
N GLY A 24 12.53 -9.30 24.17
CA GLY A 24 12.98 -9.22 25.55
C GLY A 24 14.48 -8.94 25.64
N THR A 25 14.98 -8.81 26.86
CA THR A 25 16.41 -8.65 27.15
C THR A 25 16.91 -9.84 27.96
N CYS A 26 17.94 -10.54 27.49
CA CYS A 26 18.59 -11.61 28.22
C CYS A 26 19.25 -11.06 29.50
N LEU A 27 18.87 -11.59 30.66
CA LEU A 27 19.41 -11.20 31.97
C LEU A 27 20.43 -12.21 32.50
N ALA A 28 20.20 -13.50 32.27
CA ALA A 28 21.07 -14.58 32.75
C ALA A 28 20.88 -15.84 31.89
N ILE A 29 21.90 -16.69 31.86
CA ILE A 29 21.90 -17.96 31.13
C ILE A 29 22.37 -19.06 32.07
N ASP A 30 21.55 -20.10 32.19
CA ASP A 30 21.86 -21.32 32.93
C ASP A 30 22.25 -22.42 31.94
N TRP A 31 23.56 -22.52 31.67
CA TRP A 31 24.12 -23.48 30.71
C TRP A 31 23.83 -24.95 31.07
N PRO A 32 23.94 -25.39 32.33
CA PRO A 32 23.55 -26.75 32.73
C PRO A 32 22.13 -27.15 32.35
N THR A 33 21.16 -26.23 32.46
CA THR A 33 19.74 -26.53 32.22
C THR A 33 19.24 -26.10 30.85
N GLY A 34 20.03 -25.33 30.11
CA GLY A 34 19.64 -24.80 28.80
C GLY A 34 18.58 -23.69 28.89
N LEU A 35 18.43 -23.05 30.06
CA LEU A 35 17.45 -21.99 30.28
C LEU A 35 18.10 -20.60 30.18
N VAL A 36 17.32 -19.64 29.69
CA VAL A 36 17.67 -18.22 29.67
C VAL A 36 16.59 -17.44 30.41
N THR A 37 17.02 -16.55 31.30
CA THR A 37 16.13 -15.60 31.98
C THR A 37 16.04 -14.34 31.15
N VAL A 38 14.85 -14.00 30.68
CA VAL A 38 14.60 -12.85 29.81
C VAL A 38 13.68 -11.86 30.52
N ASN A 39 13.99 -10.57 30.41
CA ASN A 39 13.09 -9.49 30.78
C ASN A 39 12.12 -9.21 29.62
N ILE A 40 10.82 -9.40 29.84
CA ILE A 40 9.76 -9.10 28.88
C ILE A 40 8.72 -8.23 29.59
N GLY A 41 8.45 -7.03 29.07
CA GLY A 41 7.46 -6.13 29.64
C GLY A 41 7.74 -5.69 31.10
N GLY A 42 9.00 -5.80 31.58
CA GLY A 42 9.39 -5.51 32.96
C GLY A 42 9.35 -6.71 33.91
N GLY A 43 8.84 -7.87 33.47
CA GLY A 43 8.86 -9.13 34.21
C GLY A 43 10.05 -10.01 33.82
N GLN A 44 10.57 -10.80 34.75
CA GLN A 44 11.62 -11.79 34.47
C GLN A 44 11.01 -13.16 34.27
N GLN A 45 11.36 -13.83 33.18
CA GLN A 45 10.84 -15.16 32.86
C GLN A 45 11.97 -16.06 32.37
N ALA A 46 12.15 -17.22 33.02
CA ALA A 46 13.03 -18.27 32.56
C ALA A 46 12.35 -19.08 31.45
N MET A 47 13.06 -19.34 30.36
CA MET A 47 12.55 -20.11 29.23
C MET A 47 13.67 -20.92 28.56
N PRO A 48 13.34 -22.06 27.92
CA PRO A 48 14.30 -22.78 27.08
C PRO A 48 14.80 -21.89 25.94
N MET A 49 16.03 -22.13 25.51
CA MET A 49 16.63 -21.47 24.35
C MET A 49 16.68 -22.40 23.14
N THR A 50 16.52 -21.83 21.94
CA THR A 50 16.76 -22.52 20.67
C THR A 50 17.65 -21.67 19.76
N GLY A 51 18.39 -22.31 18.86
CA GLY A 51 19.32 -21.65 17.97
C GLY A 51 20.61 -21.21 18.65
N ILE A 52 21.09 -20.01 18.30
CA ILE A 52 22.31 -19.42 18.88
C ILE A 52 21.98 -18.87 20.26
N ALA A 53 22.74 -19.28 21.28
CA ALA A 53 22.58 -18.76 22.62
C ALA A 53 22.89 -17.25 22.67
N PRO A 54 22.04 -16.41 23.29
CA PRO A 54 22.31 -14.99 23.45
C PRO A 54 23.46 -14.75 24.45
N ALA A 55 23.95 -13.51 24.56
CA ALA A 55 24.74 -13.08 25.70
C ALA A 55 23.90 -12.30 26.72
N VAL A 56 24.36 -12.19 27.97
CA VAL A 56 23.72 -11.33 28.97
C VAL A 56 23.73 -9.87 28.49
N GLY A 57 22.57 -9.23 28.53
CA GLY A 57 22.33 -7.89 27.99
C GLY A 57 21.80 -7.87 26.56
N ASP A 58 21.80 -9.00 25.84
CA ASP A 58 21.31 -9.03 24.46
C ASP A 58 19.80 -8.90 24.38
N GLN A 59 19.33 -8.17 23.36
CA GLN A 59 17.94 -8.28 22.95
C GLN A 59 17.71 -9.63 22.29
N VAL A 60 16.61 -10.29 22.62
CA VAL A 60 16.26 -11.62 22.12
C VAL A 60 14.85 -11.62 21.54
N TRP A 61 14.63 -12.51 20.58
CA TRP A 61 13.28 -12.86 20.16
C TRP A 61 12.69 -13.90 21.10
N VAL A 62 11.48 -13.65 21.57
CA VAL A 62 10.70 -14.58 22.36
C VAL A 62 9.50 -15.01 21.53
N GLY A 63 9.31 -16.31 21.41
CA GLY A 63 8.13 -16.91 20.81
C GLY A 63 7.45 -17.86 21.79
N TYR A 64 6.39 -18.50 21.32
CA TYR A 64 5.69 -19.53 22.06
C TYR A 64 5.63 -20.81 21.22
N LEU A 65 5.94 -21.95 21.84
CA LEU A 65 5.82 -23.27 21.23
C LEU A 65 4.94 -24.14 22.12
N ALA A 66 3.82 -24.62 21.58
CA ALA A 66 2.79 -25.35 22.33
C ALA A 66 2.26 -24.58 23.57
N GLY A 67 2.32 -23.25 23.53
CA GLY A 67 1.91 -22.36 24.63
C GLY A 67 3.00 -22.06 25.66
N GLU A 68 4.15 -22.73 25.57
CA GLU A 68 5.29 -22.48 26.44
C GLU A 68 6.22 -21.40 25.85
N PRO A 69 6.77 -20.48 26.66
CA PRO A 69 7.71 -19.47 26.21
C PRO A 69 9.00 -20.12 25.69
N LEU A 70 9.55 -19.57 24.62
CA LEU A 70 10.78 -20.05 24.00
C LEU A 70 11.63 -18.86 23.54
N CYS A 71 12.90 -18.82 23.97
CA CYS A 71 13.86 -17.86 23.43
C CYS A 71 14.37 -18.35 22.08
N LEU A 72 14.08 -17.61 21.01
CA LEU A 72 14.44 -17.93 19.63
C LEU A 72 15.86 -17.49 19.25
N GLY A 73 16.59 -16.90 20.21
CA GLY A 73 17.96 -16.41 20.04
C GLY A 73 18.07 -14.88 20.03
N PRO A 74 19.31 -14.36 19.97
CA PRO A 74 19.58 -12.93 19.96
C PRO A 74 19.05 -12.27 18.68
N LEU A 75 18.60 -11.03 18.82
CA LEU A 75 18.32 -10.15 17.69
C LEU A 75 19.64 -9.89 16.95
N ALA A 76 19.60 -9.91 15.62
CA ALA A 76 20.76 -9.58 14.81
C ALA A 76 21.23 -8.15 15.14
N LYS A 77 22.47 -8.03 15.63
CA LYS A 77 23.12 -6.76 15.89
C LYS A 77 23.79 -6.26 14.62
N SER A 78 23.90 -4.94 14.47
CA SER A 78 24.60 -4.38 13.32
C SER A 78 26.07 -4.82 13.31
N ALA A 79 26.55 -5.39 12.20
CA ALA A 79 27.96 -5.74 12.02
C ALA A 79 28.87 -4.51 11.84
N GLN A 80 28.29 -3.30 11.81
CA GLN A 80 28.99 -2.04 11.64
C GLN A 80 28.50 -0.98 12.63
N GLY A 81 29.39 -0.04 12.93
CA GLY A 81 29.07 1.10 13.76
C GLY A 81 30.08 2.22 13.64
N THR A 82 29.89 3.23 14.46
CA THR A 82 30.69 4.45 14.50
C THR A 82 31.24 4.68 15.90
N ILE A 83 32.53 4.97 16.02
CA ILE A 83 33.18 5.28 17.29
C ILE A 83 32.58 6.56 17.89
N THR A 84 32.10 6.48 19.12
CA THR A 84 31.50 7.61 19.86
C THR A 84 32.41 8.19 20.93
N SER A 85 33.45 7.48 21.35
CA SER A 85 34.40 7.95 22.36
C SER A 85 35.82 7.49 22.02
N ALA A 86 36.82 8.26 22.46
CA ALA A 86 38.21 7.82 22.40
C ALA A 86 38.42 6.53 23.22
N PRO A 87 39.39 5.67 22.85
CA PRO A 87 39.76 4.49 23.63
C PRO A 87 40.11 4.83 25.08
N ALA A 88 39.50 4.13 26.03
CA ALA A 88 39.80 4.25 27.45
C ALA A 88 39.67 2.86 28.13
N GLY A 89 40.66 2.49 28.93
CA GLY A 89 40.62 1.22 29.68
C GLY A 89 40.51 -0.04 28.81
N GLY A 90 41.11 -0.03 27.60
CA GLY A 90 41.06 -1.16 26.66
C GLY A 90 39.70 -1.36 25.97
N LYS A 91 38.79 -0.39 26.09
CA LYS A 91 37.49 -0.38 25.41
C LYS A 91 37.27 0.91 24.65
N VAL A 92 36.33 0.87 23.72
CA VAL A 92 35.88 2.02 22.94
C VAL A 92 34.36 2.05 22.88
N GLY A 93 33.78 3.26 22.94
CA GLY A 93 32.36 3.47 22.72
C GLY A 93 32.05 3.38 21.23
N VAL A 94 31.05 2.58 20.87
CA VAL A 94 30.59 2.36 19.50
C VAL A 94 29.08 2.53 19.45
N ARG A 95 28.59 3.32 18.49
CA ARG A 95 27.18 3.34 18.12
C ARG A 95 26.97 2.44 16.91
N GLY A 96 26.24 1.35 17.08
CA GLY A 96 25.84 0.48 15.96
C GLY A 96 24.86 1.19 15.03
N ASP A 97 24.78 0.76 13.77
CA ASP A 97 23.81 1.29 12.80
C ASP A 97 22.36 0.91 13.13
N ASP A 98 22.18 -0.05 14.03
CA ASP A 98 20.91 -0.35 14.70
C ASP A 98 20.49 0.73 15.73
N GLY A 99 21.33 1.74 15.94
CA GLY A 99 21.14 2.81 16.91
C GLY A 99 21.56 2.45 18.34
N GLY A 100 21.97 1.20 18.59
CA GLY A 100 22.48 0.75 19.87
C GLY A 100 23.83 1.40 20.21
N THR A 101 24.11 1.58 21.50
CA THR A 101 25.43 2.04 21.97
C THR A 101 26.08 0.95 22.79
N TYR A 102 27.34 0.66 22.47
CA TYR A 102 28.11 -0.45 23.00
C TYR A 102 29.47 0.05 23.51
N SER A 103 30.01 -0.59 24.54
CA SER A 103 31.39 -0.39 25.00
C SER A 103 32.14 -1.69 24.75
N LEU A 104 32.93 -1.71 23.68
CA LEU A 104 33.54 -2.94 23.17
C LEU A 104 35.06 -2.90 23.34
N PRO A 105 35.70 -4.02 23.70
CA PRO A 105 37.14 -4.17 23.55
C PRO A 105 37.53 -4.06 22.07
N PHE A 106 38.78 -3.72 21.80
CA PHE A 106 39.34 -3.69 20.46
C PHE A 106 40.66 -4.46 20.47
N ASN A 107 40.91 -5.25 19.42
CA ASN A 107 41.99 -6.24 19.41
C ASN A 107 43.25 -5.77 18.67
N PHE A 108 43.46 -4.46 18.53
CA PHE A 108 44.55 -3.90 17.72
C PHE A 108 45.41 -2.92 18.50
N ASP A 109 46.69 -2.89 18.17
CA ASP A 109 47.67 -1.88 18.61
C ASP A 109 47.42 -0.48 18.02
N HIS A 110 46.24 -0.26 17.40
CA HIS A 110 45.81 1.02 16.90
C HIS A 110 45.30 1.89 18.05
N THR A 111 46.21 2.64 18.65
CA THR A 111 45.92 3.64 19.69
C THR A 111 45.11 4.86 19.20
N GLU A 112 44.68 4.89 17.94
CA GLU A 112 44.03 6.07 17.32
C GLU A 112 42.66 5.75 16.69
N PHE A 113 41.76 5.14 17.45
CA PHE A 113 40.34 5.29 17.14
C PHE A 113 39.92 6.73 17.47
N ALA A 114 39.61 7.50 16.43
CA ALA A 114 39.02 8.82 16.59
C ALA A 114 37.49 8.73 16.60
N THR A 115 36.84 9.65 17.32
CA THR A 115 35.39 9.82 17.24
C THR A 115 34.94 10.00 15.80
N ASN A 116 33.76 9.46 15.46
CA ASN A 116 33.16 9.43 14.12
C ASN A 116 33.84 8.51 13.10
N GLN A 117 34.79 7.68 13.51
CA GLN A 117 35.35 6.65 12.62
C GLN A 117 34.41 5.46 12.47
N ARG A 118 34.28 4.94 11.25
CA ARG A 118 33.54 3.71 10.94
C ARG A 118 34.37 2.48 11.31
N VAL A 119 33.71 1.52 11.93
CA VAL A 119 34.32 0.26 12.36
C VAL A 119 33.43 -0.93 12.05
N ALA A 120 34.07 -2.06 11.79
CA ALA A 120 33.41 -3.36 11.77
C ALA A 120 33.36 -3.91 13.20
N ILE A 121 32.23 -4.49 13.59
CA ILE A 121 32.03 -5.11 14.91
C ILE A 121 31.95 -6.62 14.70
N ASP A 122 32.82 -7.35 15.39
CA ASP A 122 32.73 -8.81 15.46
C ASP A 122 32.03 -9.20 16.76
N TRP A 123 30.75 -9.56 16.62
CA TRP A 123 29.92 -9.99 17.73
C TRP A 123 30.28 -11.37 18.27
N GLN A 124 31.01 -12.18 17.50
CA GLN A 124 31.44 -13.50 17.95
C GLN A 124 32.58 -13.38 18.97
N SER A 125 33.53 -12.46 18.74
CA SER A 125 34.56 -12.11 19.74
C SER A 125 34.09 -11.03 20.73
N GLY A 126 32.97 -10.36 20.46
CA GLY A 126 32.47 -9.24 21.25
C GLY A 126 33.40 -8.03 21.19
N SER A 127 34.08 -7.80 20.07
CA SER A 127 35.11 -6.77 19.93
C SER A 127 34.95 -5.95 18.65
N VAL A 128 35.60 -4.79 18.61
CA VAL A 128 35.79 -4.04 17.36
C VAL A 128 36.80 -4.79 16.49
N ALA A 129 36.31 -5.27 15.35
CA ALA A 129 37.02 -6.19 14.48
C ALA A 129 38.06 -5.50 13.60
N TYR A 130 37.77 -4.35 13.00
CA TYR A 130 38.71 -3.58 12.18
C TYR A 130 38.24 -2.13 12.02
N ARG A 131 39.18 -1.20 11.81
CA ARG A 131 38.86 0.11 11.24
C ARG A 131 38.44 -0.09 9.79
N LEU A 132 37.28 0.43 9.40
CA LEU A 132 36.91 0.49 8.00
C LEU A 132 37.70 1.64 7.38
N SER A 133 38.42 1.40 6.28
CA SER A 133 38.98 2.51 5.49
C SER A 133 37.82 3.42 5.11
N SER A 134 38.04 4.74 5.14
CA SER A 134 37.04 5.77 4.83
C SER A 134 36.05 5.25 3.80
N ASP A 135 34.76 5.34 4.13
CA ASP A 135 33.67 4.91 3.26
C ASP A 135 34.07 5.24 1.84
N SER A 136 34.14 4.22 0.97
CA SER A 136 34.11 4.51 -0.45
C SER A 136 32.95 5.49 -0.58
N THR A 137 33.21 6.67 -1.14
CA THR A 137 32.12 7.47 -1.64
C THR A 137 31.48 6.59 -2.71
N ILE A 138 30.54 5.75 -2.29
CA ILE A 138 29.41 5.42 -3.12
C ILE A 138 28.87 6.81 -3.38
N VAL A 139 29.27 7.37 -4.52
CA VAL A 139 28.44 8.32 -5.20
C VAL A 139 27.14 7.55 -5.28
N ASP A 140 26.19 7.87 -4.39
CA ASP A 140 24.82 7.41 -4.58
C ASP A 140 24.57 7.59 -6.07
N PRO A 141 24.18 6.54 -6.82
CA PRO A 141 23.85 6.74 -8.22
C PRO A 141 22.97 7.98 -8.24
N VAL A 142 23.43 9.04 -8.92
CA VAL A 142 22.72 10.32 -8.99
C VAL A 142 21.27 9.95 -9.11
N ALA A 143 20.46 10.31 -8.09
CA ALA A 143 19.06 9.94 -8.06
C ALA A 143 18.57 10.18 -9.48
N PRO A 144 18.08 9.14 -10.20
CA PRO A 144 17.71 9.31 -11.59
C PRO A 144 16.88 10.57 -11.66
N PRO A 145 17.15 11.48 -12.63
CA PRO A 145 16.41 12.74 -12.72
C PRO A 145 14.94 12.41 -12.47
N PRO A 146 14.25 13.14 -11.58
CA PRO A 146 12.90 12.77 -11.14
C PRO A 146 12.15 12.34 -12.38
N VAL A 147 11.76 11.05 -12.43
CA VAL A 147 11.12 10.49 -13.62
C VAL A 147 10.01 11.45 -13.93
N ALA A 148 10.15 12.21 -15.03
CA ALA A 148 9.17 13.22 -15.36
C ALA A 148 7.83 12.50 -15.33
N ALA A 149 6.91 13.01 -14.50
CA ALA A 149 5.61 12.38 -14.26
C ALA A 149 5.12 11.85 -15.61
N GLN A 150 5.08 10.52 -15.74
CA GLN A 150 4.91 9.93 -17.07
C GLN A 150 3.47 10.20 -17.46
N ARG A 151 3.28 11.22 -18.29
CA ARG A 151 1.97 11.56 -18.80
C ARG A 151 1.49 10.43 -19.70
N GLN A 152 0.43 9.77 -19.27
CA GLN A 152 -0.22 8.71 -20.02
C GLN A 152 -1.59 9.19 -20.48
N THR A 153 -1.96 8.82 -21.70
CA THR A 153 -3.32 9.00 -22.23
C THR A 153 -3.90 7.63 -22.53
N ARG A 154 -5.10 7.39 -22.03
CA ARG A 154 -5.86 6.15 -22.23
C ARG A 154 -7.25 6.46 -22.76
N GLU A 155 -7.72 5.60 -23.65
CA GLU A 155 -9.08 5.63 -24.16
C GLU A 155 -9.86 4.45 -23.59
N PHE A 156 -11.09 4.73 -23.17
CA PHE A 156 -12.02 3.76 -22.62
C PHE A 156 -13.29 3.77 -23.46
N VAL A 157 -13.66 2.58 -23.93
CA VAL A 157 -14.87 2.38 -24.74
C VAL A 157 -15.97 1.88 -23.81
N PRO A 158 -17.17 2.49 -23.85
CA PRO A 158 -18.25 2.05 -22.98
C PRO A 158 -18.69 0.65 -23.36
N ILE A 159 -18.89 -0.21 -22.36
CA ILE A 159 -19.38 -1.59 -22.52
C ILE A 159 -20.89 -1.64 -22.79
N GLY A 160 -21.57 -0.52 -22.57
CA GLY A 160 -22.98 -0.35 -22.90
C GLY A 160 -23.43 1.07 -22.69
N SER A 161 -24.66 1.35 -23.12
CA SER A 161 -25.34 2.63 -22.88
C SER A 161 -26.81 2.39 -22.60
N GLY A 162 -27.58 3.42 -22.24
CA GLY A 162 -29.04 3.36 -22.23
C GLY A 162 -29.66 4.60 -21.58
N SER A 163 -31.00 4.66 -21.61
CA SER A 163 -31.75 5.69 -20.87
C SER A 163 -32.76 5.10 -19.91
N PHE A 164 -32.68 5.60 -18.68
CA PHE A 164 -33.60 5.28 -17.60
C PHE A 164 -34.76 6.27 -17.59
N TYR A 165 -35.99 5.76 -17.68
CA TYR A 165 -37.20 6.56 -17.60
C TYR A 165 -37.61 6.67 -16.14
N GLU A 166 -37.45 7.85 -15.56
CA GLU A 166 -37.59 8.06 -14.12
C GLU A 166 -39.03 7.83 -13.64
N SER A 167 -40.01 8.21 -14.45
CA SER A 167 -41.42 8.04 -14.10
C SER A 167 -41.87 6.58 -14.02
N SER A 168 -41.29 5.69 -14.84
CA SER A 168 -41.61 4.25 -14.81
C SER A 168 -40.61 3.41 -14.01
N GLY A 169 -39.45 3.98 -13.68
CA GLY A 169 -38.38 3.25 -13.03
C GLY A 169 -37.72 2.18 -13.93
N THR A 170 -37.78 2.32 -15.26
CA THR A 170 -37.29 1.30 -16.19
C THR A 170 -36.33 1.84 -17.24
N TRP A 171 -35.40 1.00 -17.69
CA TRP A 171 -34.54 1.27 -18.84
C TRP A 171 -35.35 1.08 -20.13
N THR A 172 -35.54 2.17 -20.89
CA THR A 172 -36.49 2.18 -22.02
C THR A 172 -35.82 2.31 -23.39
N LYS A 173 -34.58 2.79 -23.45
CA LYS A 173 -33.87 3.06 -24.70
C LYS A 173 -32.40 2.64 -24.62
N ASN A 174 -31.82 2.38 -25.79
CA ASN A 174 -30.39 2.08 -25.94
C ASN A 174 -29.52 3.34 -26.11
N ASP A 175 -30.07 4.36 -26.77
CA ASP A 175 -29.42 5.68 -26.91
C ASP A 175 -29.35 6.41 -25.57
N VAL A 176 -28.51 7.43 -25.49
CA VAL A 176 -28.28 8.22 -24.27
C VAL A 176 -29.03 9.55 -24.38
N TRP A 177 -30.21 9.59 -23.77
CA TRP A 177 -31.08 10.76 -23.71
C TRP A 177 -30.77 11.64 -22.51
N CYS A 178 -30.59 12.92 -22.75
CA CYS A 178 -30.60 13.97 -21.74
C CYS A 178 -31.94 14.70 -21.86
N SER A 179 -32.89 14.41 -20.97
CA SER A 179 -34.20 15.06 -20.98
C SER A 179 -34.80 15.11 -19.57
N ASP A 180 -35.90 15.85 -19.39
CA ASP A 180 -36.51 16.03 -18.06
C ASP A 180 -37.06 14.73 -17.46
N THR A 181 -37.25 13.68 -18.25
CA THR A 181 -37.78 12.40 -17.77
C THR A 181 -36.87 11.20 -18.02
N LEU A 182 -35.76 11.41 -18.75
CA LEU A 182 -34.82 10.34 -19.11
C LEU A 182 -33.41 10.72 -18.71
N LEU A 183 -32.78 9.83 -17.96
CA LEU A 183 -31.36 9.88 -17.61
C LEU A 183 -30.58 8.90 -18.50
N GLY A 184 -29.81 9.43 -19.44
CA GLY A 184 -28.89 8.66 -20.27
C GLY A 184 -27.62 8.28 -19.52
N CYS A 185 -27.07 7.10 -19.81
CA CYS A 185 -25.86 6.58 -19.18
C CYS A 185 -24.98 5.85 -20.20
N TYR A 186 -23.67 6.03 -20.08
CA TYR A 186 -22.63 5.20 -20.68
C TYR A 186 -21.91 4.44 -19.56
N PHE A 187 -21.87 3.12 -19.68
CA PHE A 187 -21.29 2.22 -18.68
C PHE A 187 -19.89 1.82 -19.10
N TYR A 188 -18.93 1.87 -18.17
CA TYR A 188 -17.56 1.42 -18.41
C TYR A 188 -17.18 0.25 -17.50
N GLY A 189 -17.93 0.03 -16.42
CA GLY A 189 -17.60 -1.00 -15.44
C GLY A 189 -16.31 -0.64 -14.70
N THR A 190 -15.49 -1.64 -14.40
CA THR A 190 -14.22 -1.45 -13.66
C THR A 190 -13.03 -1.09 -14.54
N GLN A 191 -13.18 -1.08 -15.88
CA GLN A 191 -12.05 -0.94 -16.81
C GLN A 191 -11.15 0.28 -16.54
N ILE A 192 -11.73 1.39 -16.06
CA ILE A 192 -11.00 2.62 -15.76
C ILE A 192 -10.21 2.45 -14.46
N ALA A 193 -10.84 1.92 -13.42
CA ALA A 193 -10.22 1.66 -12.13
C ALA A 193 -9.13 0.58 -12.22
N ASP A 194 -9.35 -0.45 -13.03
CA ASP A 194 -8.37 -1.52 -13.26
C ASP A 194 -7.15 -1.04 -14.07
N THR A 195 -7.23 0.13 -14.74
CA THR A 195 -6.19 0.65 -15.64
C THR A 195 -5.42 1.82 -15.05
N ILE A 196 -6.09 2.75 -14.38
CA ILE A 196 -5.49 3.98 -13.86
C ILE A 196 -5.26 3.81 -12.35
N PRO A 197 -4.01 3.83 -11.86
CA PRO A 197 -3.74 3.72 -10.43
C PRO A 197 -4.39 4.86 -9.63
N ASP A 198 -4.85 4.55 -8.41
CA ASP A 198 -5.43 5.55 -7.50
C ASP A 198 -4.51 6.74 -7.22
N THR A 199 -3.20 6.50 -7.24
CA THR A 199 -2.16 7.52 -7.01
C THR A 199 -1.94 8.45 -8.21
N ALA A 200 -2.44 8.11 -9.40
CA ALA A 200 -2.24 8.90 -10.60
C ALA A 200 -3.00 10.23 -10.53
N ARG A 201 -2.37 11.34 -10.92
CA ARG A 201 -3.03 12.66 -10.98
C ARG A 201 -3.74 12.84 -12.32
N ILE A 202 -5.06 13.02 -12.31
CA ILE A 202 -5.81 13.27 -13.54
C ILE A 202 -5.51 14.68 -14.06
N VAL A 203 -5.13 14.76 -15.34
CA VAL A 203 -4.80 16.00 -16.06
C VAL A 203 -5.96 16.46 -16.92
N SER A 204 -6.62 15.55 -17.62
CA SER A 204 -7.79 15.87 -18.44
C SER A 204 -8.72 14.68 -18.59
N VAL A 205 -10.00 14.98 -18.78
CA VAL A 205 -11.05 14.01 -19.10
C VAL A 205 -11.84 14.56 -20.28
N THR A 206 -11.98 13.79 -21.34
CA THR A 206 -12.74 14.17 -22.54
C THR A 206 -13.70 13.05 -22.91
N LEU A 207 -14.99 13.35 -23.00
CA LEU A 207 -16.01 12.42 -23.47
C LEU A 207 -16.32 12.71 -24.94
N SER A 208 -16.00 11.79 -25.84
CA SER A 208 -16.39 11.87 -27.24
C SER A 208 -17.81 11.33 -27.44
N VAL A 209 -18.71 12.18 -27.93
CA VAL A 209 -20.11 11.82 -28.19
C VAL A 209 -20.52 12.08 -29.64
N ILE A 210 -21.51 11.35 -30.12
CA ILE A 210 -22.22 11.61 -31.38
C ILE A 210 -23.61 12.09 -31.02
N GLU A 211 -23.90 13.39 -31.20
CA GLU A 211 -25.22 13.96 -30.97
C GLU A 211 -26.11 13.70 -32.19
N THR A 212 -27.20 12.96 -32.00
CA THR A 212 -28.16 12.60 -33.06
C THR A 212 -29.40 13.48 -33.02
N THR A 213 -29.70 14.10 -31.89
CA THR A 213 -30.83 15.03 -31.75
C THR A 213 -30.50 16.10 -30.73
N ASN A 214 -30.88 17.34 -31.04
CA ASN A 214 -30.87 18.48 -30.14
C ASN A 214 -32.08 19.34 -30.46
N ARG A 215 -33.14 19.22 -29.65
CA ARG A 215 -34.41 19.91 -29.92
C ARG A 215 -34.42 21.33 -29.37
N PHE A 216 -33.66 21.61 -28.31
CA PHE A 216 -33.61 22.92 -27.66
C PHE A 216 -32.16 23.41 -27.57
N PRO A 217 -31.58 23.95 -28.67
CA PRO A 217 -30.16 24.31 -28.73
C PRO A 217 -29.74 25.40 -27.71
N SER A 218 -30.68 26.18 -27.19
CA SER A 218 -30.42 27.18 -26.15
C SER A 218 -30.27 26.59 -24.74
N ALA A 219 -30.69 25.34 -24.54
CA ALA A 219 -30.46 24.58 -23.33
C ALA A 219 -29.28 23.63 -23.57
N LEU A 220 -28.32 23.61 -22.64
CA LEU A 220 -27.17 22.71 -22.72
C LEU A 220 -27.50 21.41 -22.01
N ALA A 221 -27.03 20.29 -22.57
CA ALA A 221 -27.02 19.02 -21.85
C ALA A 221 -26.12 19.13 -20.61
N THR A 222 -26.49 18.43 -19.54
CA THR A 222 -25.60 18.28 -18.38
C THR A 222 -25.09 16.85 -18.29
N ILE A 223 -23.81 16.70 -17.93
CA ILE A 223 -23.12 15.41 -17.84
C ILE A 223 -22.46 15.29 -16.47
N GLY A 224 -22.70 14.17 -15.79
CA GLY A 224 -22.14 13.79 -14.50
C GLY A 224 -21.61 12.36 -14.50
N THR A 225 -21.30 11.86 -13.30
CA THR A 225 -20.84 10.47 -13.08
C THR A 225 -21.91 9.65 -12.38
N HIS A 226 -21.93 8.32 -12.58
CA HIS A 226 -22.83 7.39 -11.88
C HIS A 226 -22.12 6.10 -11.42
N GLY A 227 -22.68 5.44 -10.42
CA GLY A 227 -22.11 4.22 -9.81
C GLY A 227 -22.52 2.88 -10.43
N LEU A 228 -23.38 2.88 -11.45
CA LEU A 228 -23.88 1.63 -12.05
C LEU A 228 -22.88 1.03 -13.06
N ALA A 229 -22.66 -0.29 -13.00
CA ALA A 229 -21.85 -1.04 -13.98
C ALA A 229 -22.63 -1.43 -15.25
N GLY A 230 -23.96 -1.33 -15.21
CA GLY A 230 -24.87 -1.68 -16.30
C GLY A 230 -26.28 -1.19 -16.01
N ARG A 231 -27.27 -1.68 -16.76
CA ARG A 231 -28.68 -1.28 -16.67
C ARG A 231 -29.41 -1.91 -15.47
N THR A 232 -28.89 -1.71 -14.26
CA THR A 232 -29.41 -2.31 -13.02
C THR A 232 -29.80 -1.22 -12.03
N GLY A 233 -31.12 -1.03 -11.84
CA GLY A 233 -31.65 0.00 -10.94
C GLY A 233 -31.67 1.41 -11.56
N ALA A 234 -32.04 2.40 -10.74
CA ALA A 234 -32.09 3.80 -11.11
C ALA A 234 -30.69 4.44 -10.99
N PRO A 235 -30.19 5.15 -12.02
CA PRO A 235 -28.93 5.87 -11.92
C PRO A 235 -29.09 7.11 -11.05
N THR A 236 -28.10 7.39 -10.20
CA THR A 236 -27.92 8.70 -9.56
C THR A 236 -26.77 9.41 -10.24
N ILE A 237 -27.04 10.53 -10.90
CA ILE A 237 -26.02 11.31 -11.59
C ILE A 237 -25.46 12.38 -10.64
N ALA A 238 -24.18 12.28 -10.33
CA ALA A 238 -23.49 13.17 -9.40
C ALA A 238 -22.62 14.20 -10.14
N ASN A 239 -22.52 15.40 -9.55
CA ASN A 239 -21.64 16.50 -9.99
C ASN A 239 -21.82 16.88 -11.46
N ALA A 240 -23.05 16.87 -11.97
CA ALA A 240 -23.34 17.16 -13.36
C ALA A 240 -22.94 18.59 -13.75
N VAL A 241 -22.29 18.74 -14.90
CA VAL A 241 -21.89 20.03 -15.48
C VAL A 241 -22.48 20.20 -16.87
N ALA A 242 -22.81 21.43 -17.25
CA ALA A 242 -23.26 21.73 -18.61
C ALA A 242 -22.12 21.53 -19.62
N VAL A 243 -22.43 20.95 -20.77
CA VAL A 243 -21.47 20.74 -21.87
C VAL A 243 -21.93 21.43 -23.15
N PRO A 244 -21.02 21.88 -24.03
CA PRO A 244 -21.39 22.46 -25.32
C PRO A 244 -22.15 21.46 -26.20
N ASN A 245 -23.09 21.95 -27.02
CA ASN A 245 -23.88 21.15 -27.95
C ASN A 245 -23.04 20.48 -29.06
N GLY A 246 -23.66 19.57 -29.80
CA GLY A 246 -23.09 18.91 -30.98
C GLY A 246 -22.26 17.67 -30.67
N SER A 247 -21.72 17.06 -31.71
CA SER A 247 -20.83 15.90 -31.62
C SER A 247 -19.39 16.29 -31.27
N GLY A 248 -18.56 15.30 -30.93
CA GLY A 248 -17.14 15.45 -30.65
C GLY A 248 -16.79 15.41 -29.16
N GLY A 249 -15.55 15.79 -28.84
CA GLY A 249 -15.01 15.76 -27.48
C GLY A 249 -15.63 16.84 -26.58
N LYS A 250 -16.18 16.41 -25.44
CA LYS A 250 -16.64 17.27 -24.35
C LYS A 250 -15.61 17.22 -23.22
N THR A 251 -14.98 18.34 -22.93
CA THR A 251 -14.09 18.45 -21.78
C THR A 251 -14.91 18.35 -20.50
N LEU A 252 -14.57 17.38 -19.65
CA LEU A 252 -15.21 17.16 -18.36
C LEU A 252 -14.25 17.55 -17.22
N PRO A 253 -14.77 17.84 -16.01
CA PRO A 253 -13.94 18.11 -14.84
C PRO A 253 -13.00 16.94 -14.54
N THR A 254 -11.76 17.21 -14.16
CA THR A 254 -10.78 16.16 -13.79
C THR A 254 -11.26 15.30 -12.62
N ALA A 255 -12.05 15.89 -11.72
CA ALA A 255 -12.70 15.20 -10.61
C ALA A 255 -13.57 14.00 -11.07
N PHE A 256 -14.06 13.97 -12.31
CA PHE A 256 -14.77 12.79 -12.82
C PHE A 256 -13.80 11.61 -12.99
N GLY A 257 -12.62 11.87 -13.57
CA GLY A 257 -11.57 10.87 -13.69
C GLY A 257 -11.09 10.37 -12.32
N ASP A 258 -11.00 11.26 -11.32
CA ASP A 258 -10.62 10.88 -9.96
C ASP A 258 -11.62 9.91 -9.31
N ARG A 259 -12.92 10.06 -9.59
CA ARG A 259 -13.95 9.15 -9.06
C ARG A 259 -14.06 7.84 -9.87
N LEU A 260 -13.74 7.90 -11.16
CA LEU A 260 -13.76 6.72 -12.04
C LEU A 260 -12.54 5.81 -11.80
N LYS A 261 -11.35 6.38 -11.55
CA LYS A 261 -10.13 5.60 -11.30
C LYS A 261 -10.18 4.85 -9.96
N THR A 262 -10.91 5.36 -8.96
CA THR A 262 -11.07 4.67 -7.66
C THR A 262 -12.20 3.64 -7.66
N GLY A 263 -12.99 3.56 -8.73
CA GLY A 263 -14.19 2.74 -8.79
C GLY A 263 -15.37 3.25 -7.96
N GLU A 264 -15.27 4.43 -7.35
CA GLU A 264 -16.41 5.09 -6.69
C GLU A 264 -17.57 5.33 -7.66
N GLN A 265 -17.22 5.57 -8.93
CA GLN A 265 -18.16 5.69 -10.05
C GLN A 265 -17.72 4.74 -11.17
N LEU A 266 -18.70 4.24 -11.93
CA LEU A 266 -18.51 3.22 -12.95
C LEU A 266 -18.97 3.70 -14.35
N GLY A 267 -19.44 4.93 -14.46
CA GLY A 267 -19.71 5.54 -15.75
C GLY A 267 -20.12 7.00 -15.74
N ILE A 268 -20.54 7.44 -16.92
CA ILE A 268 -20.88 8.83 -17.25
C ILE A 268 -22.35 8.87 -17.64
N GLY A 269 -23.11 9.79 -17.05
CA GLY A 269 -24.53 9.94 -17.37
C GLY A 269 -24.94 11.38 -17.53
N THR A 270 -26.13 11.58 -18.11
CA THR A 270 -26.71 12.89 -18.38
C THR A 270 -27.78 13.21 -17.34
N ASN A 271 -27.87 14.45 -16.88
CA ASN A 271 -28.77 14.84 -15.79
C ASN A 271 -29.75 15.95 -16.19
N HIS A 272 -30.81 15.58 -16.92
CA HIS A 272 -31.80 16.52 -17.46
C HIS A 272 -31.23 17.64 -18.36
N GLY A 273 -32.11 18.25 -19.15
CA GLY A 273 -31.78 19.42 -19.97
C GLY A 273 -31.92 19.19 -21.48
N GLY A 274 -32.57 20.15 -22.15
CA GLY A 274 -32.47 20.46 -23.58
C GLY A 274 -32.95 19.42 -24.61
N LEU A 275 -33.39 18.23 -24.16
CA LEU A 275 -33.74 17.09 -25.02
C LEU A 275 -32.63 16.82 -26.05
N HIS A 276 -31.48 16.38 -25.54
CA HIS A 276 -30.37 15.91 -26.34
C HIS A 276 -30.41 14.39 -26.42
N VAL A 277 -30.07 13.84 -27.58
CA VAL A 277 -29.89 12.40 -27.75
C VAL A 277 -28.50 12.18 -28.31
N TYR A 278 -27.74 11.33 -27.63
CA TYR A 278 -26.46 10.83 -28.09
C TYR A 278 -26.59 9.38 -28.53
N ALA A 279 -25.82 9.00 -29.54
CA ALA A 279 -25.85 7.65 -30.09
C ALA A 279 -25.49 6.57 -29.04
N VAL A 280 -25.88 5.34 -29.35
CA VAL A 280 -25.58 4.15 -28.54
C VAL A 280 -24.07 3.87 -28.45
N ALA A 281 -23.65 3.22 -27.37
CA ALA A 281 -22.33 2.60 -27.29
C ALA A 281 -22.19 1.44 -28.31
N PRO A 282 -20.98 1.14 -28.83
CA PRO A 282 -19.70 1.79 -28.55
C PRO A 282 -19.38 2.99 -29.47
N ASP A 283 -20.28 3.33 -30.40
CA ASP A 283 -20.05 4.38 -31.41
C ASP A 283 -19.95 5.78 -30.79
N SER A 284 -20.55 5.96 -29.62
CA SER A 284 -20.53 7.18 -28.83
C SER A 284 -20.23 6.89 -27.36
N GLY A 285 -19.78 7.93 -26.64
CA GLY A 285 -19.43 7.84 -25.23
C GLY A 285 -18.03 7.29 -24.99
N ARG A 286 -17.07 7.49 -25.89
CA ARG A 286 -15.67 7.12 -25.63
C ARG A 286 -15.06 8.12 -24.65
N LEU A 287 -14.43 7.64 -23.58
CA LEU A 287 -13.77 8.49 -22.60
C LEU A 287 -12.25 8.48 -22.81
N ILE A 288 -11.66 9.66 -22.94
CA ILE A 288 -10.22 9.85 -23.09
C ILE A 288 -9.73 10.51 -21.80
N ILE A 289 -8.86 9.83 -21.06
CA ILE A 289 -8.30 10.33 -19.80
C ILE A 289 -6.79 10.47 -19.96
N THR A 290 -6.28 11.65 -19.62
CA THR A 290 -4.84 11.89 -19.50
C THR A 290 -4.49 12.05 -18.03
N TYR A 291 -3.45 11.36 -17.56
CA TYR A 291 -2.99 11.37 -16.18
C TYR A 291 -1.47 11.34 -16.09
N ASP A 292 -0.97 11.84 -14.96
CA ASP A 292 0.43 11.89 -14.59
C ASP A 292 0.65 10.81 -13.49
N LEU A 293 1.63 9.91 -13.68
CA LEU A 293 2.06 8.93 -12.66
C LEU A 293 3.08 9.51 -11.68
#